data_AF-A0A1X1GGG1-F1
#
_entry.id   AF-A0A1X1GGG1-F1
#
_cell.length_a   1.000
_cell.length_b   1.000
_cell.length_c   1.000
_cell.angle_alpha   90.00
_cell.angle_beta   90.00
_cell.angle_gamma   90.00
#
_symmetry.space_group_name_H-M   'P 1'
#
loop_
_entity.id
_entity.type
_entity.pdbx_description
1 polymer ?
#
loop_
_entity_poly.entity_id
_entity_poly.type
_entity_poly.pdbx_seq_one_letter_code
_entity_poly.pdbx_strand_id
1 'polypeptide(L)'
;MEKPVIYLQKYEIEEIKLLRNVDLSDDERTLNLDLNIGTTESKKEGRVVLSSKILDTENRRELFVKLAGYFEINIDKIGDEDPNKFLAINGTSIIYPYLRSFVSMLSSLDSKEAIVLPTVNVLELLRESEGKNQK
;
A
#
# COMPACT_ATOMS: atom_id res chain seq x y z
N MET A 1 -14.50 -25.82 -7.92
CA MET A 1 -13.73 -25.09 -6.90
C MET A 1 -14.63 -24.02 -6.31
N GLU A 2 -14.65 -23.88 -4.99
CA GLU A 2 -15.47 -22.86 -4.32
C GLU A 2 -14.83 -21.47 -4.51
N LYS A 3 -15.63 -20.44 -4.82
CA LYS A 3 -15.11 -19.08 -4.99
C LYS A 3 -14.58 -18.53 -3.65
N PRO A 4 -13.39 -17.89 -3.62
CA PRO A 4 -12.86 -17.25 -2.42
C PRO A 4 -13.71 -16.05 -1.97
N VAL A 5 -13.54 -15.61 -0.72
CA VAL A 5 -14.29 -14.47 -0.15
C VAL A 5 -13.85 -13.13 -0.75
N ILE A 6 -12.54 -13.00 -1.05
CA ILE A 6 -11.95 -11.85 -1.73
C ILE A 6 -11.00 -12.36 -2.81
N TYR A 7 -10.97 -11.68 -3.95
CA TYR A 7 -10.11 -12.04 -5.08
C TYR A 7 -9.43 -10.79 -5.65
N LEU A 8 -8.10 -10.82 -5.75
CA LEU A 8 -7.33 -9.79 -6.45
C LEU A 8 -7.46 -10.01 -7.96
N GLN A 9 -8.22 -9.14 -8.63
CA GLN A 9 -8.41 -9.18 -10.08
C GLN A 9 -7.14 -8.74 -10.82
N LYS A 10 -6.57 -7.62 -10.37
CA LYS A 10 -5.31 -7.08 -10.88
C LYS A 10 -4.70 -6.12 -9.87
N TYR A 11 -3.41 -5.86 -10.03
CA TYR A 11 -2.74 -4.71 -9.44
C TYR A 11 -2.06 -3.89 -10.54
N GLU A 12 -1.94 -2.60 -10.31
CA GLU A 12 -1.25 -1.68 -11.22
C GLU A 12 -0.40 -0.70 -10.43
N ILE A 13 0.78 -0.42 -10.96
CA ILE A 13 1.64 0.63 -10.44
C ILE A 13 1.15 1.93 -11.06
N GLU A 14 0.64 2.83 -10.23
CA GLU A 14 0.13 4.13 -10.70
C GLU A 14 1.26 5.13 -10.87
N GLU A 15 2.26 5.05 -9.99
CA GLU A 15 3.35 6.02 -9.96
C GLU A 15 4.62 5.41 -9.35
N ILE A 16 5.75 5.65 -9.99
CA ILE A 16 7.09 5.42 -9.43
C ILE A 16 7.87 6.72 -9.61
N LYS A 17 8.51 7.18 -8.53
CA LYS A 17 9.54 8.22 -8.59
C LYS A 17 10.77 7.75 -7.84
N LEU A 18 11.92 7.85 -8.49
CA LEU A 18 13.23 7.64 -7.88
C LEU A 18 14.06 8.90 -8.16
N LEU A 19 14.30 9.68 -7.12
CA LEU A 19 15.10 10.90 -7.18
C LEU A 19 16.44 10.64 -6.48
N ARG A 20 17.52 11.16 -7.05
CA ARG A 20 18.89 11.04 -6.52
C ARG A 20 19.48 12.42 -6.29
N ASN A 21 20.50 12.48 -5.42
CA ASN A 21 21.16 13.72 -5.01
C ASN A 21 20.16 14.74 -4.43
N VAL A 22 19.14 14.22 -3.73
CA VAL A 22 18.15 15.05 -3.07
C VAL A 22 18.83 15.72 -1.88
N ASP A 23 18.49 16.99 -1.65
CA ASP A 23 18.89 17.68 -0.43
C ASP A 23 17.91 17.26 0.67
N LEU A 24 18.37 16.38 1.55
CA LEU A 24 17.60 15.82 2.66
C LEU A 24 18.23 16.37 3.95
N SER A 25 17.78 17.54 4.37
CA SER A 25 18.22 18.16 5.63
C SER A 25 17.71 17.33 6.81
N ASP A 26 18.62 16.84 7.67
CA ASP A 26 18.43 16.24 9.02
C ASP A 26 17.24 15.29 9.29
N ASP A 27 16.48 14.87 8.29
CA ASP A 27 15.39 13.92 8.46
C ASP A 27 15.96 12.49 8.53
N GLU A 28 15.75 11.79 9.65
CA GLU A 28 16.00 10.35 9.70
C GLU A 28 15.21 9.63 8.60
N ARG A 29 15.64 8.42 8.23
CA ARG A 29 14.97 7.60 7.22
C ARG A 29 13.48 7.48 7.55
N THR A 30 12.65 8.22 6.82
CA THR A 30 11.22 8.33 7.09
C THR A 30 10.45 7.48 6.09
N LEU A 31 9.62 6.58 6.59
CA LEU A 31 8.67 5.78 5.80
C LEU A 31 7.27 6.36 6.02
N ASN A 32 6.67 6.91 4.97
CA ASN A 32 5.26 7.30 4.99
C ASN A 32 4.45 6.30 4.16
N LEU A 33 3.47 5.68 4.81
CA LEU A 33 2.48 4.82 4.17
C LEU A 33 1.13 5.54 4.17
N ASP A 34 0.50 5.61 3.00
CA ASP A 34 -0.86 6.13 2.87
C ASP A 34 -1.75 5.10 2.19
N LEU A 35 -3.00 5.06 2.63
CA LEU A 35 -3.99 4.07 2.26
C LEU A 35 -5.28 4.77 1.83
N ASN A 36 -5.77 4.44 0.63
CA ASN A 36 -7.07 4.91 0.13
C ASN A 36 -7.89 3.71 -0.33
N ILE A 37 -9.15 3.65 0.10
CA ILE A 37 -10.06 2.54 -0.20
C ILE A 37 -11.34 3.10 -0.82
N GLY A 38 -11.85 2.41 -1.83
CA GLY A 38 -13.16 2.70 -2.40
C GLY A 38 -13.86 1.43 -2.87
N THR A 39 -15.18 1.38 -2.71
CA THR A 39 -16.04 0.30 -3.24
C THR A 39 -17.05 0.87 -4.22
N THR A 40 -17.56 0.03 -5.12
CA THR A 40 -18.73 0.39 -5.93
C THR A 40 -20.01 0.41 -5.07
N GLU A 41 -21.11 0.97 -5.59
CA GLU A 41 -22.42 0.96 -4.92
C GLU A 41 -22.87 -0.47 -4.55
N SER A 42 -22.56 -1.44 -5.42
CA SER A 42 -22.86 -2.85 -5.21
C SER A 42 -22.02 -3.50 -4.10
N LYS A 43 -20.91 -2.87 -3.69
CA LYS A 43 -19.91 -3.36 -2.72
C LYS A 43 -19.21 -4.67 -3.13
N LYS A 44 -19.47 -5.18 -4.34
CA LYS A 44 -18.84 -6.40 -4.90
C LYS A 44 -17.49 -6.14 -5.53
N GLU A 45 -17.18 -4.89 -5.83
CA GLU A 45 -15.92 -4.48 -6.41
C GLU A 45 -15.28 -3.41 -5.54
N GLY A 46 -13.98 -3.55 -5.36
CA GLY A 46 -13.18 -2.73 -4.45
C GLY A 46 -11.87 -2.30 -5.07
N ARG A 47 -11.38 -1.14 -4.66
CA ARG A 47 -10.05 -0.63 -5.00
C ARG A 47 -9.32 -0.23 -3.73
N VAL A 48 -8.09 -0.72 -3.57
CA VAL A 48 -7.19 -0.35 -2.48
C VAL A 48 -5.94 0.26 -3.08
N VAL A 49 -5.56 1.43 -2.62
CA VAL A 49 -4.35 2.12 -3.04
C VAL A 49 -3.42 2.25 -1.87
N LEU A 50 -2.18 1.80 -2.05
CA LEU A 50 -1.08 2.03 -1.12
C LEU A 50 -0.03 2.89 -1.78
N SER A 51 0.47 3.88 -1.05
CA SER A 51 1.70 4.57 -1.42
C SER A 51 2.74 4.46 -0.31
N SER A 52 4.00 4.38 -0.72
CA SER A 52 5.16 4.45 0.16
C SER A 52 6.05 5.59 -0.32
N LYS A 53 6.33 6.55 0.56
CA LYS A 53 7.40 7.54 0.38
C LYS A 53 8.53 7.23 1.35
N ILE A 54 9.75 7.09 0.83
CA ILE A 54 10.96 6.84 1.60
C ILE A 54 11.99 7.91 1.29
N LEU A 55 12.47 8.57 2.34
CA LEU A 55 13.65 9.43 2.29
C LEU A 55 14.83 8.62 2.82
N ASP A 56 15.84 8.40 1.99
CA ASP A 56 17.06 7.67 2.34
C ASP A 56 18.22 8.67 2.33
N THR A 57 18.55 9.18 3.51
CA THR A 57 19.57 10.21 3.72
C THR A 57 20.98 9.69 3.49
N GLU A 58 21.25 8.43 3.83
CA GLU A 58 22.55 7.78 3.62
C GLU A 58 22.91 7.77 2.13
N ASN A 59 21.94 7.47 1.26
CA ASN A 59 22.13 7.42 -0.19
C ASN A 59 21.62 8.67 -0.93
N ARG A 60 21.22 9.72 -0.18
CA ARG A 60 20.66 10.98 -0.70
C ARG A 60 19.61 10.79 -1.79
N ARG A 61 18.63 9.93 -1.53
CA ARG A 61 17.60 9.56 -2.51
C ARG A 61 16.21 9.59 -1.91
N GLU A 62 15.24 9.84 -2.78
CA GLU A 62 13.82 9.72 -2.49
C GLU A 62 13.22 8.63 -3.38
N LEU A 63 12.49 7.70 -2.77
CA LEU A 63 11.74 6.67 -3.46
C LEU A 63 10.26 6.81 -3.12
N PHE A 64 9.44 6.98 -4.16
CA PHE A 64 7.99 6.96 -4.06
C PHE A 64 7.43 5.86 -4.96
N VAL A 65 6.55 5.04 -4.40
CA VAL A 65 5.81 4.01 -5.14
C VAL A 65 4.35 4.10 -4.75
N LYS A 66 3.45 4.16 -5.74
CA LYS A 66 2.01 4.11 -5.57
C LYS A 66 1.43 2.92 -6.35
N LEU A 67 0.73 2.05 -5.64
CA LEU A 67 0.19 0.80 -6.14
C LEU A 67 -1.32 0.76 -5.89
N ALA A 68 -2.10 0.39 -6.90
CA ALA A 68 -3.52 0.12 -6.78
C ALA A 68 -3.81 -1.37 -6.98
N GLY A 69 -4.63 -1.95 -6.12
CA GLY A 69 -5.19 -3.28 -6.24
C GLY A 69 -6.70 -3.23 -6.45
N TYR A 70 -7.19 -4.07 -7.36
CA TYR A 70 -8.60 -4.19 -7.74
C TYR A 70 -9.12 -5.54 -7.28
N PHE A 71 -10.23 -5.53 -6.55
CA PHE A 71 -10.75 -6.70 -5.87
C PHE A 71 -12.20 -6.99 -6.25
N GLU A 72 -12.52 -8.28 -6.35
CA GLU A 72 -13.88 -8.78 -6.29
C GLU A 72 -14.13 -9.33 -4.88
N ILE A 73 -15.28 -8.97 -4.29
CA ILE A 73 -15.69 -9.35 -2.94
C ILE A 73 -16.97 -10.17 -3.05
N ASN A 74 -16.96 -11.36 -2.44
CA ASN A 74 -18.15 -12.17 -2.28
C ASN A 74 -18.92 -11.73 -1.04
N ILE A 75 -19.81 -10.75 -1.23
CA ILE A 75 -20.58 -10.13 -0.14
C ILE A 75 -21.41 -11.14 0.68
N ASP A 76 -21.88 -12.21 0.04
CA ASP A 76 -22.70 -13.23 0.72
C ASP A 76 -21.88 -14.07 1.71
N LYS A 77 -20.55 -14.01 1.62
CA LYS A 77 -19.61 -14.76 2.48
C LYS A 77 -18.97 -13.94 3.60
N ILE A 78 -19.19 -12.62 3.65
CA ILE A 78 -18.61 -11.77 4.70
C ILE A 78 -19.51 -11.63 5.94
N GLY A 79 -20.74 -12.17 5.90
CA GLY A 79 -21.68 -12.09 7.02
C GLY A 79 -22.09 -10.65 7.33
N ASP A 80 -22.05 -10.28 8.62
CA ASP A 80 -22.40 -8.93 9.10
C ASP A 80 -21.24 -7.93 9.06
N GLU A 81 -20.08 -8.31 8.48
CA GLU A 81 -18.92 -7.42 8.40
C GLU A 81 -19.16 -6.28 7.41
N ASP A 82 -18.71 -5.07 7.74
CA ASP A 82 -18.75 -3.95 6.80
C ASP A 82 -17.81 -4.24 5.62
N PRO A 83 -18.30 -4.31 4.37
CA PRO A 83 -17.48 -4.61 3.20
C PRO A 83 -16.33 -3.61 2.97
N ASN A 84 -16.50 -2.34 3.36
CA ASN A 84 -15.42 -1.36 3.29
C ASN A 84 -14.29 -1.73 4.23
N LYS A 85 -14.63 -2.05 5.49
CA LYS A 85 -13.65 -2.46 6.51
C LYS A 85 -13.01 -3.80 6.17
N PHE A 86 -13.80 -4.74 5.66
CA PHE A 86 -13.31 -6.03 5.19
C PHE A 86 -12.29 -5.86 4.05
N LEU A 87 -12.62 -5.04 3.04
CA LEU A 87 -11.72 -4.71 1.94
C LEU A 87 -10.47 -3.98 2.43
N ALA A 88 -10.65 -3.03 3.34
CA ALA A 88 -9.58 -2.24 3.92
C ALA A 88 -8.50 -3.13 4.56
N ILE A 89 -8.91 -4.10 5.37
CA ILE A 89 -7.99 -5.00 6.08
C ILE A 89 -7.40 -6.04 5.12
N ASN A 90 -8.26 -6.78 4.43
CA ASN A 90 -7.83 -7.93 3.64
C ASN A 90 -7.17 -7.51 2.33
N GLY A 91 -7.75 -6.52 1.64
CA GLY A 91 -7.20 -5.97 0.40
C GLY A 91 -5.81 -5.39 0.63
N THR A 92 -5.64 -4.55 1.65
CA THR A 92 -4.32 -4.00 2.03
C THR A 92 -3.31 -5.10 2.34
N SER A 93 -3.70 -6.11 3.12
CA SER A 93 -2.83 -7.24 3.46
C SER A 93 -2.37 -8.01 2.22
N ILE A 94 -3.22 -8.11 1.20
CA ILE A 94 -2.90 -8.77 -0.07
C ILE A 94 -1.95 -7.92 -0.92
N ILE A 95 -2.15 -6.61 -1.03
CA ILE A 95 -1.33 -5.76 -1.93
C ILE A 95 -0.03 -5.26 -1.29
N TYR A 96 0.05 -5.22 0.04
CA TYR A 96 1.24 -4.75 0.74
C TYR A 96 2.55 -5.51 0.39
N PRO A 97 2.56 -6.86 0.27
CA PRO A 97 3.74 -7.60 -0.19
C PRO A 97 4.25 -7.17 -1.56
N TYR A 98 3.35 -6.77 -2.47
CA TYR A 98 3.73 -6.28 -3.80
C TYR A 98 4.41 -4.91 -3.69
N LEU A 99 3.85 -3.98 -2.91
CA LEU A 99 4.49 -2.69 -2.63
C LEU A 99 5.88 -2.87 -2.02
N ARG A 100 6.02 -3.74 -1.01
CA ARG A 100 7.31 -4.08 -0.41
C ARG A 100 8.29 -4.61 -1.45
N SER A 101 7.84 -5.50 -2.34
CA SER A 101 8.68 -6.04 -3.40
C SER A 101 9.17 -4.96 -4.36
N PHE A 102 8.29 -4.05 -4.78
CA PHE A 102 8.67 -2.94 -5.67
C PHE A 102 9.68 -2.00 -5.02
N VAL A 103 9.45 -1.64 -3.76
CA VAL A 103 10.38 -0.80 -3.00
C VAL A 103 11.77 -1.46 -2.88
N SER A 104 11.80 -2.76 -2.54
CA SER A 104 13.05 -3.52 -2.43
C SER A 104 13.77 -3.62 -3.78
N MET A 105 13.03 -3.91 -4.86
CA MET A 105 13.60 -4.00 -6.20
C MET A 105 14.16 -2.65 -6.66
N LEU A 106 13.35 -1.58 -6.61
CA LEU A 106 13.73 -0.26 -7.10
C LEU A 106 14.91 0.32 -6.33
N SER A 107 14.95 0.14 -5.01
CA SER A 107 16.11 0.56 -4.22
C SER A 107 17.37 -0.24 -4.57
N SER A 108 17.26 -1.54 -4.89
CA SER A 108 18.41 -2.37 -5.26
C SER A 108 19.01 -2.09 -6.65
N LEU A 109 18.31 -1.36 -7.53
CA LEU A 109 18.75 -1.16 -8.92
C LEU A 109 20.06 -0.34 -9.03
N ASP A 110 20.44 0.40 -7.99
CA ASP A 110 21.60 1.30 -8.02
C ASP A 110 22.32 1.42 -6.66
N SER A 111 21.86 0.69 -5.63
CA SER A 111 22.56 0.58 -4.35
C SER A 111 22.85 -0.88 -4.01
N LYS A 112 23.94 -1.10 -3.27
CA LYS A 112 24.29 -2.44 -2.77
C LYS A 112 23.27 -2.95 -1.74
N GLU A 113 22.48 -2.06 -1.16
CA GLU A 113 21.52 -2.36 -0.11
C GLU A 113 20.09 -2.09 -0.59
N ALA A 114 19.24 -3.12 -0.48
CA ALA A 114 17.82 -3.00 -0.77
C ALA A 114 17.08 -2.47 0.47
N ILE A 115 16.15 -1.54 0.26
CA ILE A 115 15.22 -1.08 1.28
C ILE A 115 14.12 -2.14 1.43
N VAL A 116 14.14 -2.85 2.55
CA VAL A 116 13.06 -3.78 2.92
C VAL A 116 12.06 -3.06 3.81
N LEU A 117 10.80 -2.95 3.36
CA LEU A 117 9.74 -2.42 4.22
C LEU A 117 9.44 -3.39 5.38
N PRO A 118 9.28 -2.91 6.62
CA PRO A 118 8.97 -3.76 7.77
C PRO A 118 7.61 -4.44 7.62
N THR A 119 7.30 -5.41 8.46
CA THR A 119 5.91 -5.89 8.60
C THR A 119 5.05 -4.79 9.17
N VAL A 120 3.87 -4.59 8.60
CA VAL A 120 2.93 -3.58 9.07
C VAL A 120 1.73 -4.25 9.71
N ASN A 121 1.25 -3.64 10.78
CA ASN A 121 -0.07 -3.94 11.32
C ASN A 121 -1.10 -3.15 10.52
N VAL A 122 -1.84 -3.83 9.64
CA VAL A 122 -2.82 -3.17 8.75
C VAL A 122 -3.92 -2.45 9.54
N LEU A 123 -4.31 -2.95 10.71
CA LEU A 123 -5.31 -2.28 11.56
C LEU A 123 -4.80 -0.94 12.09
N GLU A 124 -3.51 -0.86 12.41
CA GLU A 124 -2.87 0.37 12.88
C GLU A 124 -2.73 1.38 11.74
N LEU A 125 -2.26 0.92 10.57
CA LEU A 125 -2.17 1.74 9.35
C LEU A 125 -3.52 2.35 8.97
N LEU A 126 -4.61 1.58 9.10
CA LEU A 126 -5.96 2.06 8.84
C LEU A 126 -6.36 3.19 9.78
N ARG A 127 -6.13 3.04 11.09
CA ARG A 127 -6.43 4.06 12.09
C ARG A 127 -5.66 5.36 11.84
N GLU A 128 -4.39 5.25 11.46
CA GLU A 128 -3.56 6.41 11.10
C GLU A 128 -4.09 7.12 9.84
N SER A 129 -4.56 6.36 8.86
CA SER A 129 -5.13 6.93 7.62
C SER A 129 -6.48 7.63 7.87
N GLU A 130 -7.33 7.10 8.74
CA GLU A 130 -8.61 7.70 9.12
C GLU A 130 -8.41 9.01 9.90
N GLY A 131 -7.40 9.07 10.77
CA GLY A 131 -7.05 10.28 11.53
C GLY A 131 -6.47 11.41 10.67
N LYS A 132 -5.85 11.10 9.53
CA LYS A 132 -5.31 12.10 8.58
C LYS A 132 -6.41 12.79 7.75
N ASN A 133 -7.55 12.13 7.51
CA ASN A 133 -8.66 12.67 6.69
C ASN A 133 -9.67 13.56 7.47
N GLN A 134 -9.43 13.83 8.76
CA GLN A 134 -10.27 14.71 9.61
C GLN A 134 -9.59 16.05 9.96
N LYS A 135 -8.48 16.42 9.32
CA LYS A 135 -7.81 17.71 9.48
C LYS A 135 -7.88 18.57 8.23
#